data_AF-Q91YC3-F1
#
_entry.id   AF-Q91YC3-F1
#
_cell.length_a   1.000
_cell.length_b   1.000
_cell.length_c   1.000
_cell.angle_alpha   90.00
_cell.angle_beta   90.00
_cell.angle_gamma   90.00
#
_symmetry.space_group_name_H-M   'P 1'
#
loop_
_entity.id
_entity.type
_entity.pdbx_description
1 polymer ?
#
loop_
_entity_poly.entity_id
_entity_poly.type
_entity_poly.pdbx_seq_one_letter_code
_entity_poly.pdbx_strand_id
1 'polypeptide(L)'
;PVSSTTPYVEDTPEPPLHSFYCDKLLDLVFLLDGSSMLSEAEFEVLKAFVVGMMERLHITQKRIRVAVVEYHEGSQAYLDLQTRKRPSELRRITSQIKYAGSQVASTTEVWKYTLYQIFGNADRPEASRIILLLTASKEPPRMARNLVRYVQGLKKKKVIVIPVGIGPNVSLKQIRLIEKQAPENKAFLLSGVDELEQRRDEIISYLCDLAPEAPAPTQPPQVAHVTTARPGISGISSPGPKRKSMVLDVVFVLEGSDEVGEANFNKSKAFLEEVIQRMDVSPDETHISVLQYSYTVTVEYTFKETQSKEDVLRHVREIRYQGGNRTNTGQALQYLSEHSFSRSQGDREQAPNLVYMVTGNPASDEIKRLPGDIQVVPIGVGPRAN
;
A
#
# COMPACT_ATOMS: atom_id res chain seq x y z
N PRO A 1 -0.40 -27.32 -27.29
CA PRO A 1 -1.49 -26.91 -26.38
C PRO A 1 -0.99 -25.86 -25.39
N VAL A 2 -1.37 -24.61 -25.64
CA VAL A 2 -0.90 -23.40 -24.95
C VAL A 2 -1.54 -23.34 -23.56
N SER A 3 -0.73 -23.21 -22.50
CA SER A 3 -1.22 -22.90 -21.15
C SER A 3 -0.63 -21.57 -20.73
N SER A 4 -1.45 -20.53 -20.86
CA SER A 4 -1.18 -19.14 -20.47
C SER A 4 -1.19 -18.99 -18.95
N THR A 5 -0.05 -18.65 -18.35
CA THR A 5 0.03 -18.22 -16.95
C THR A 5 -0.07 -16.70 -16.87
N THR A 6 -1.23 -16.25 -16.37
CA THR A 6 -1.59 -14.85 -16.09
C THR A 6 -0.66 -14.19 -15.06
N PRO A 7 -0.24 -12.93 -15.27
CA PRO A 7 0.63 -12.19 -14.35
C PRO A 7 -0.10 -11.78 -13.06
N TYR A 8 0.60 -11.79 -11.92
CA TYR A 8 0.17 -11.20 -10.64
C TYR A 8 0.18 -9.66 -10.74
N VAL A 9 -0.79 -9.02 -10.10
CA VAL A 9 -1.48 -7.90 -10.74
C VAL A 9 -1.67 -6.72 -9.81
N GLU A 10 -0.71 -5.81 -9.85
CA GLU A 10 -0.85 -4.45 -9.29
C GLU A 10 -1.02 -3.39 -10.40
N ASP A 11 -0.65 -3.72 -11.65
CA ASP A 11 -0.62 -2.77 -12.78
C ASP A 11 -1.76 -2.91 -13.79
N THR A 12 -2.79 -3.70 -13.50
CA THR A 12 -4.07 -3.56 -14.22
C THR A 12 -4.95 -2.61 -13.42
N PRO A 13 -5.06 -1.32 -13.79
CA PRO A 13 -6.10 -0.47 -13.24
C PRO A 13 -7.45 -1.16 -13.46
N GLU A 14 -8.14 -1.51 -12.37
CA GLU A 14 -9.52 -1.96 -12.47
C GLU A 14 -10.36 -0.77 -12.93
N PRO A 15 -11.10 -0.88 -14.05
CA PRO A 15 -11.97 0.21 -14.47
C PRO A 15 -13.02 0.47 -13.39
N PRO A 16 -13.48 1.72 -13.25
CA PRO A 16 -14.55 2.04 -12.33
C PRO A 16 -15.77 1.17 -12.64
N LEU A 17 -16.35 0.56 -11.60
CA LEU A 17 -17.51 -0.32 -11.74
C LEU A 17 -18.82 0.47 -11.93
N HIS A 18 -18.80 1.77 -11.59
CA HIS A 18 -19.95 2.65 -11.57
C HIS A 18 -19.61 4.00 -12.22
N SER A 19 -20.61 4.68 -12.76
CA SER A 19 -20.46 6.03 -13.33
C SER A 19 -20.12 7.08 -12.27
N PHE A 20 -20.62 6.89 -11.04
CA PHE A 20 -20.24 7.68 -9.88
C PHE A 20 -18.97 7.11 -9.26
N TYR A 21 -17.87 7.87 -9.31
CA TYR A 21 -16.55 7.43 -8.89
C TYR A 21 -15.72 8.58 -8.33
N CYS A 22 -15.25 8.44 -7.11
CA CYS A 22 -14.47 9.44 -6.41
C CYS A 22 -12.98 9.30 -6.72
N ASP A 23 -12.39 10.29 -7.41
CA ASP A 23 -10.96 10.35 -7.72
C ASP A 23 -10.29 11.54 -7.02
N LYS A 24 -9.93 11.36 -5.73
CA LYS A 24 -9.34 12.41 -4.87
C LYS A 24 -8.10 11.90 -4.17
N LEU A 25 -7.35 12.81 -3.52
CA LEU A 25 -6.28 12.44 -2.60
C LEU A 25 -6.86 12.28 -1.19
N LEU A 26 -7.12 11.04 -0.80
CA LEU A 26 -7.84 10.73 0.44
C LEU A 26 -7.24 9.50 1.13
N ASP A 27 -7.09 9.58 2.45
CA ASP A 27 -6.89 8.44 3.34
C ASP A 27 -8.18 8.21 4.13
N LEU A 28 -8.92 7.16 3.77
CA LEU A 28 -10.22 6.82 4.35
C LEU A 28 -10.13 5.62 5.28
N VAL A 29 -10.60 5.76 6.50
CA VAL A 29 -10.63 4.68 7.49
C VAL A 29 -12.08 4.32 7.81
N PHE A 30 -12.46 3.06 7.58
CA PHE A 30 -13.73 2.51 8.01
C PHE A 30 -13.58 1.86 9.39
N LEU A 31 -14.35 2.35 10.36
CA LEU A 31 -14.43 1.73 11.68
C LEU A 31 -15.79 1.06 11.84
N LEU A 32 -15.80 -0.26 11.99
CA LEU A 32 -17.01 -1.08 12.05
C LEU A 32 -17.27 -1.51 13.49
N ASP A 33 -18.47 -1.22 14.01
CA ASP A 33 -18.93 -1.69 15.31
C ASP A 33 -19.12 -3.20 15.31
N GLY A 34 -18.31 -3.92 16.09
CA GLY A 34 -18.40 -5.37 16.26
C GLY A 34 -19.21 -5.82 17.48
N SER A 35 -20.03 -4.93 18.05
CA SER A 35 -20.88 -5.29 19.18
C SER A 35 -22.07 -6.16 18.76
N SER A 36 -22.66 -6.84 19.75
CA SER A 36 -23.91 -7.57 19.64
C SER A 36 -25.16 -6.68 19.53
N MET A 37 -25.01 -5.35 19.39
CA MET A 37 -26.12 -4.45 19.05
C MET A 37 -26.51 -4.56 17.57
N LEU A 38 -25.62 -5.09 16.74
CA LEU A 38 -25.91 -5.58 15.40
C LEU A 38 -25.99 -7.10 15.48
N SER A 39 -27.02 -7.69 14.89
CA SER A 39 -27.05 -9.12 14.60
C SER A 39 -26.02 -9.48 13.52
N GLU A 40 -25.68 -10.76 13.39
CA GLU A 40 -24.79 -11.24 12.33
C GLU A 40 -25.30 -10.85 10.93
N ALA A 41 -26.62 -10.93 10.70
CA ALA A 41 -27.23 -10.51 9.44
C ALA A 41 -27.12 -9.00 9.20
N GLU A 42 -27.30 -8.17 10.24
CA GLU A 42 -27.12 -6.72 10.12
C GLU A 42 -25.65 -6.35 9.89
N PHE A 43 -24.73 -7.10 10.48
CA PHE A 43 -23.29 -6.93 10.24
C PHE A 43 -22.90 -7.31 8.80
N GLU A 44 -23.56 -8.30 8.18
CA GLU A 44 -23.41 -8.57 6.74
C GLU A 44 -23.86 -7.38 5.88
N VAL A 45 -24.99 -6.74 6.22
CA VAL A 45 -25.44 -5.51 5.53
C VAL A 45 -24.44 -4.38 5.72
N LEU A 46 -23.87 -4.24 6.92
CA LEU A 46 -22.84 -3.25 7.21
C LEU A 46 -21.58 -3.46 6.35
N LYS A 47 -21.10 -4.71 6.23
CA LYS A 47 -19.97 -5.04 5.36
C LYS A 47 -20.29 -4.78 3.90
N ALA A 48 -21.49 -5.15 3.44
CA ALA A 48 -21.95 -4.91 2.09
C ALA A 48 -21.99 -3.40 1.77
N PHE A 49 -22.41 -2.56 2.72
CA PHE A 49 -22.34 -1.11 2.61
C PHE A 49 -20.90 -0.61 2.42
N VAL A 50 -19.95 -1.05 3.26
CA VAL A 50 -18.53 -0.65 3.13
C VAL A 50 -17.95 -1.10 1.79
N VAL A 51 -18.22 -2.34 1.36
CA VAL A 51 -17.81 -2.84 0.04
C VAL A 51 -18.41 -1.99 -1.08
N GLY A 52 -19.70 -1.67 -1.01
CA GLY A 52 -20.39 -0.82 -1.98
C GLY A 52 -19.84 0.61 -2.02
N MET A 53 -19.33 1.14 -0.90
CA MET A 53 -18.57 2.39 -0.90
C MET A 53 -17.24 2.21 -1.62
N MET A 54 -16.47 1.17 -1.30
CA MET A 54 -15.17 0.89 -1.92
C MET A 54 -15.23 0.72 -3.45
N GLU A 55 -16.35 0.23 -3.99
CA GLU A 55 -16.58 0.14 -5.44
C GLU A 55 -16.67 1.50 -6.16
N ARG A 56 -16.99 2.56 -5.41
CA ARG A 56 -17.17 3.94 -5.90
C ARG A 56 -15.97 4.84 -5.60
N LEU A 57 -14.86 4.26 -5.13
CA LEU A 57 -13.63 4.98 -4.78
C LEU A 57 -12.49 4.58 -5.71
N HIS A 58 -11.67 5.55 -6.12
CA HIS A 58 -10.43 5.29 -6.83
C HIS A 58 -9.31 4.79 -5.91
N ILE A 59 -9.44 3.53 -5.47
CA ILE A 59 -8.54 2.94 -4.49
C ILE A 59 -7.18 2.65 -5.13
N THR A 60 -6.19 3.48 -4.81
CA THR A 60 -4.77 3.28 -5.16
C THR A 60 -3.89 3.99 -4.14
N GLN A 61 -2.63 3.59 -4.01
CA GLN A 61 -1.68 4.28 -3.14
C GLN A 61 -1.42 5.75 -3.53
N LYS A 62 -1.73 6.15 -4.78
CA LYS A 62 -1.57 7.52 -5.30
C LYS A 62 -2.83 8.36 -5.19
N ARG A 63 -4.00 7.75 -4.98
CA ARG A 63 -5.32 8.42 -4.96
C ARG A 63 -6.00 8.18 -3.62
N ILE A 64 -6.92 7.23 -3.53
CA ILE A 64 -7.62 6.91 -2.29
C ILE A 64 -6.99 5.68 -1.64
N ARG A 65 -6.51 5.83 -0.41
CA ARG A 65 -6.07 4.71 0.43
C ARG A 65 -7.18 4.37 1.42
N VAL A 66 -7.37 3.09 1.69
CA VAL A 66 -8.42 2.61 2.59
C VAL A 66 -7.85 1.76 3.70
N ALA A 67 -8.37 1.93 4.91
CA ALA A 67 -8.15 1.05 6.04
C ALA A 67 -9.50 0.59 6.59
N VAL A 68 -9.54 -0.63 7.12
CA VAL A 68 -10.76 -1.22 7.70
C VAL A 68 -10.42 -1.84 9.03
N VAL A 69 -11.10 -1.36 10.07
CA VAL A 69 -10.92 -1.80 11.45
C VAL A 69 -12.28 -2.14 12.02
N GLU A 70 -12.40 -3.34 12.57
CA GLU A 70 -13.53 -3.71 13.42
C GLU A 70 -13.15 -3.44 14.87
N TYR A 71 -14.09 -2.90 15.66
CA TYR A 71 -13.84 -2.59 17.05
C TYR A 71 -14.90 -3.18 17.98
N HIS A 72 -14.40 -3.78 19.05
CA HIS A 72 -15.15 -4.41 20.14
C HIS A 72 -14.53 -3.95 21.47
N GLU A 73 -14.17 -4.85 22.39
CA GLU A 73 -13.35 -4.49 23.55
C GLU A 73 -11.94 -4.01 23.16
N GLY A 74 -11.45 -4.43 21.99
CA GLY A 74 -10.23 -3.95 21.36
C GLY A 74 -10.47 -3.44 19.93
N SER A 75 -9.42 -3.42 19.12
CA SER A 75 -9.50 -3.04 17.71
C SER A 75 -8.72 -4.03 16.87
N GLN A 76 -9.37 -4.57 15.84
CA GLN A 76 -8.78 -5.52 14.90
C GLN A 76 -8.75 -4.89 13.51
N ALA A 77 -7.56 -4.60 13.02
CA ALA A 77 -7.36 -4.12 11.66
C ALA A 77 -7.33 -5.28 10.66
N TYR A 78 -8.07 -5.13 9.58
CA TYR A 78 -8.09 -6.07 8.46
C TYR A 78 -7.36 -5.51 7.24
N LEU A 79 -7.40 -4.18 7.08
CA LEU A 79 -6.71 -3.44 6.04
C LEU A 79 -6.04 -2.21 6.65
N ASP A 80 -4.77 -2.01 6.30
CA ASP A 80 -4.03 -0.78 6.59
C ASP A 80 -3.93 0.12 5.36
N LEU A 81 -3.77 1.44 5.57
CA LEU A 81 -3.67 2.42 4.47
C LEU A 81 -2.54 2.09 3.47
N GLN A 82 -1.47 1.46 3.94
CA GLN A 82 -0.30 1.09 3.13
C GLN A 82 -0.45 -0.26 2.42
N THR A 83 -1.59 -0.93 2.58
CA THR A 83 -1.85 -2.24 1.98
C THR A 83 -1.85 -2.13 0.46
N ARG A 84 -0.96 -2.86 -0.19
CA ARG A 84 -0.79 -2.92 -1.65
C ARG A 84 -1.42 -4.18 -2.21
N LYS A 85 -2.72 -4.08 -2.53
CA LYS A 85 -3.52 -5.16 -3.11
C LYS A 85 -4.50 -4.57 -4.12
N ARG A 86 -5.01 -5.42 -5.02
CA ARG A 86 -6.06 -5.04 -5.97
C ARG A 86 -7.30 -4.52 -5.24
N PRO A 87 -8.02 -3.52 -5.80
CA PRO A 87 -9.29 -3.08 -5.23
C PRO A 87 -10.28 -4.24 -5.02
N SER A 88 -10.36 -5.19 -5.97
CA SER A 88 -11.17 -6.42 -5.81
C SER A 88 -10.76 -7.30 -4.62
N GLU A 89 -9.46 -7.44 -4.36
CA GLU A 89 -8.97 -8.22 -3.23
C GLU A 89 -9.22 -7.50 -1.90
N LEU A 90 -9.06 -6.17 -1.86
CA LEU A 90 -9.42 -5.36 -0.70
C LEU A 90 -10.91 -5.53 -0.37
N ARG A 91 -11.79 -5.42 -1.38
CA ARG A 91 -13.23 -5.66 -1.22
C ARG A 91 -13.53 -7.08 -0.71
N ARG A 92 -12.82 -8.09 -1.21
CA ARG A 92 -12.95 -9.49 -0.76
C ARG A 92 -12.52 -9.68 0.69
N ILE A 93 -11.44 -9.02 1.12
CA ILE A 93 -11.01 -9.07 2.53
C ILE A 93 -12.08 -8.44 3.41
N THR A 94 -12.61 -7.27 3.02
CA THR A 94 -13.68 -6.58 3.76
C THR A 94 -14.97 -7.42 3.84
N SER A 95 -15.37 -8.10 2.77
CA SER A 95 -16.58 -8.94 2.80
C SER A 95 -16.42 -10.18 3.69
N GLN A 96 -15.19 -10.66 3.92
CA GLN A 96 -14.88 -11.82 4.73
C GLN A 96 -14.60 -11.51 6.22
N ILE A 97 -14.76 -10.25 6.65
CA ILE A 97 -14.64 -9.89 8.06
C ILE A 97 -15.65 -10.70 8.87
N LYS A 98 -15.18 -11.35 9.95
CA LYS A 98 -16.00 -12.18 10.81
C LYS A 98 -16.79 -11.32 11.78
N TYR A 99 -18.06 -11.66 12.00
CA TYR A 99 -18.87 -11.03 13.02
C TYR A 99 -18.34 -11.40 14.42
N ALA A 100 -18.05 -10.39 15.23
CA ALA A 100 -17.52 -10.58 16.59
C ALA A 100 -18.63 -10.78 17.63
N GLY A 101 -19.73 -10.01 17.53
CA GLY A 101 -20.86 -10.09 18.47
C GLY A 101 -20.49 -9.82 19.92
N SER A 102 -19.56 -8.89 20.13
CA SER A 102 -19.05 -8.56 21.48
C SER A 102 -20.09 -7.82 22.31
N GLN A 103 -20.09 -8.02 23.64
CA GLN A 103 -20.96 -7.25 24.54
C GLN A 103 -20.59 -5.76 24.59
N VAL A 104 -19.37 -5.41 24.18
CA VAL A 104 -18.86 -4.03 24.18
C VAL A 104 -18.18 -3.73 22.86
N ALA A 105 -18.47 -2.55 22.30
CA ALA A 105 -17.64 -1.90 21.30
C ALA A 105 -17.16 -0.53 21.81
N SER A 106 -15.87 -0.42 22.10
CA SER A 106 -15.25 0.77 22.67
C SER A 106 -14.80 1.72 21.59
N THR A 107 -15.54 2.83 21.46
CA THR A 107 -15.11 3.93 20.61
C THR A 107 -13.80 4.53 21.12
N THR A 108 -13.57 4.58 22.43
CA THR A 108 -12.30 5.08 23.00
C THR A 108 -11.08 4.27 22.54
N GLU A 109 -11.18 2.93 22.51
CA GLU A 109 -10.07 2.07 22.08
C GLU A 109 -9.77 2.23 20.58
N VAL A 110 -10.81 2.31 19.74
CA VAL A 110 -10.59 2.52 18.30
C VAL A 110 -10.07 3.91 17.98
N TRP A 111 -10.42 4.94 18.76
CA TRP A 111 -9.80 6.27 18.66
C TRP A 111 -8.31 6.26 19.01
N LYS A 112 -7.93 5.51 20.06
CA LYS A 112 -6.53 5.30 20.41
C LYS A 112 -5.79 4.60 19.27
N TYR A 113 -6.37 3.52 18.74
CA TYR A 113 -5.79 2.75 17.63
C TYR A 113 -5.59 3.63 16.39
N THR A 114 -6.64 4.32 15.94
CA THR A 114 -6.58 5.21 14.77
C THR A 114 -5.58 6.35 14.94
N LEU A 115 -5.51 6.98 16.12
CA LEU A 115 -4.59 8.08 16.37
C LEU A 115 -3.12 7.66 16.32
N TYR A 116 -2.79 6.51 16.91
CA TYR A 116 -1.40 6.10 17.10
C TYR A 116 -0.90 5.06 16.10
N GLN A 117 -1.74 4.12 15.67
CA GLN A 117 -1.35 3.05 14.74
C GLN A 117 -1.58 3.47 13.29
N ILE A 118 -2.78 3.99 12.96
CA ILE A 118 -3.09 4.37 11.58
C ILE A 118 -2.47 5.72 11.23
N PHE A 119 -2.81 6.78 11.98
CA PHE A 119 -2.35 8.14 11.70
C PHE A 119 -1.11 8.54 12.50
N GLY A 120 -0.48 7.62 13.23
CA GLY A 120 0.73 7.89 14.00
C GLY A 120 1.86 8.37 13.10
N ASN A 121 2.16 7.56 12.08
CA ASN A 121 3.23 7.74 11.10
C ASN A 121 2.71 7.96 9.67
N ALA A 122 1.43 8.32 9.49
CA ALA A 122 0.83 8.53 8.18
C ALA A 122 1.42 9.77 7.50
N ASP A 123 2.45 9.53 6.69
CA ASP A 123 3.14 10.54 5.91
C ASP A 123 2.46 10.67 4.54
N ARG A 124 1.52 11.61 4.47
CA ARG A 124 0.77 11.97 3.26
C ARG A 124 0.09 13.33 3.45
N PRO A 125 0.86 14.43 3.53
CA PRO A 125 0.32 15.75 3.86
C PRO A 125 -0.60 16.32 2.77
N GLU A 126 -0.51 15.84 1.55
CA GLU A 126 -1.30 16.26 0.40
C GLU A 126 -2.72 15.64 0.36
N ALA A 127 -2.98 14.62 1.17
CA ALA A 127 -4.28 13.94 1.22
C ALA A 127 -5.08 14.34 2.45
N SER A 128 -6.41 14.47 2.27
CA SER A 128 -7.32 14.57 3.42
C SER A 128 -7.35 13.25 4.18
N ARG A 129 -7.53 13.32 5.50
CA ARG A 129 -7.63 12.14 6.37
C ARG A 129 -9.04 12.10 6.95
N ILE A 130 -9.80 11.06 6.61
CA ILE A 130 -11.19 10.94 7.05
C ILE A 130 -11.42 9.58 7.70
N ILE A 131 -12.09 9.61 8.84
CA ILE A 131 -12.62 8.42 9.51
C ILE A 131 -14.13 8.37 9.32
N LEU A 132 -14.63 7.27 8.77
CA LEU A 132 -16.04 6.91 8.79
C LEU A 132 -16.29 5.97 9.96
N LEU A 133 -16.87 6.50 11.04
CA LEU A 133 -17.22 5.71 12.22
C LEU A 133 -18.63 5.14 12.06
N LEU A 134 -18.76 3.84 11.80
CA LEU A 134 -20.02 3.13 11.77
C LEU A 134 -20.30 2.58 13.16
N THR A 135 -21.23 3.18 13.89
CA THR A 135 -21.50 2.85 15.30
C THR A 135 -22.97 2.52 15.53
N ALA A 136 -23.21 1.41 16.23
CA ALA A 136 -24.55 0.93 16.58
C ALA A 136 -24.76 0.82 18.10
N SER A 137 -23.69 1.01 18.88
CA SER A 137 -23.69 0.79 20.32
C SER A 137 -23.17 1.99 21.11
N LYS A 138 -23.18 1.83 22.44
CA LYS A 138 -22.65 2.79 23.39
C LYS A 138 -21.64 2.11 24.30
N GLU A 139 -20.42 2.65 24.36
CA GLU A 139 -19.42 2.11 25.26
C GLU A 139 -19.74 2.40 26.74
N PRO A 140 -19.33 1.53 27.67
CA PRO A 140 -19.47 1.77 29.11
C PRO A 140 -18.75 3.06 29.55
N PRO A 141 -19.35 3.90 30.42
CA PRO A 141 -18.75 5.17 30.85
C PRO A 141 -17.35 5.06 31.47
N ARG A 142 -17.03 3.91 32.07
CA ARG A 142 -15.71 3.62 32.65
C ARG A 142 -14.58 3.63 31.60
N MET A 143 -14.89 3.30 30.35
CA MET A 143 -13.92 3.26 29.24
C MET A 143 -13.78 4.62 28.56
N ALA A 144 -14.83 5.46 28.61
CA ALA A 144 -14.87 6.76 27.95
C ALA A 144 -13.97 7.86 28.58
N ARG A 145 -13.16 7.55 29.61
CA ARG A 145 -12.39 8.55 30.38
C ARG A 145 -11.42 9.37 29.52
N ASN A 146 -10.80 8.73 28.52
CA ASN A 146 -9.81 9.36 27.64
C ASN A 146 -10.35 9.74 26.26
N LEU A 147 -11.65 9.55 26.01
CA LEU A 147 -12.29 9.81 24.72
C LEU A 147 -11.97 11.21 24.18
N VAL A 148 -12.17 12.23 25.01
CA VAL A 148 -11.94 13.64 24.64
C VAL A 148 -10.50 13.88 24.21
N ARG A 149 -9.53 13.25 24.89
CA ARG A 149 -8.10 13.41 24.59
C ARG A 149 -7.77 12.86 23.21
N TYR A 150 -8.29 11.69 22.84
CA TYR A 150 -8.00 11.08 21.55
C TYR A 150 -8.68 11.83 20.40
N VAL A 151 -9.94 12.22 20.60
CA VAL A 151 -10.68 13.04 19.63
C VAL A 151 -9.99 14.38 19.39
N GLN A 152 -9.48 15.04 20.44
CA GLN A 152 -8.65 16.25 20.29
C GLN A 152 -7.31 15.97 19.59
N GLY A 153 -6.71 14.81 19.81
CA GLY A 153 -5.49 14.38 19.11
C GLY A 153 -5.71 14.23 17.60
N LEU A 154 -6.83 13.60 17.21
CA LEU A 154 -7.25 13.46 15.82
C LEU A 154 -7.50 14.83 15.17
N LYS A 155 -8.17 15.74 15.89
CA LYS A 155 -8.34 17.13 15.44
C LYS A 155 -7.00 17.83 15.19
N LYS A 156 -6.02 17.69 16.08
CA LYS A 156 -4.67 18.28 15.90
C LYS A 156 -3.96 17.74 14.66
N LYS A 157 -4.21 16.47 14.30
CA LYS A 157 -3.71 15.85 13.06
C LYS A 157 -4.56 16.15 11.82
N LYS A 158 -5.54 17.07 11.93
CA LYS A 158 -6.50 17.44 10.87
C LYS A 158 -7.26 16.22 10.30
N VAL A 159 -7.59 15.27 11.18
CA VAL A 159 -8.42 14.12 10.82
C VAL A 159 -9.89 14.51 10.98
N ILE A 160 -10.65 14.39 9.90
CA ILE A 160 -12.10 14.61 9.88
C ILE A 160 -12.78 13.30 10.32
N VAL A 161 -13.83 13.42 11.12
CA VAL A 161 -14.58 12.26 11.62
C VAL A 161 -16.03 12.40 11.24
N ILE A 162 -16.53 11.44 10.47
CA ILE A 162 -17.92 11.34 10.04
C ILE A 162 -18.56 10.18 10.78
N PRO A 163 -19.30 10.44 11.87
CA PRO A 163 -20.03 9.40 12.58
C PRO A 163 -21.33 9.04 11.85
N VAL A 164 -21.53 7.74 11.64
CA VAL A 164 -22.72 7.11 11.10
C VAL A 164 -23.35 6.29 12.23
N GLY A 165 -24.37 6.86 12.87
CA GLY A 165 -25.10 6.23 13.97
C GLY A 165 -26.23 5.37 13.44
N ILE A 166 -26.24 4.08 13.81
CA ILE A 166 -27.18 3.09 13.31
C ILE A 166 -28.02 2.56 14.47
N GLY A 167 -29.34 2.79 14.40
CA GLY A 167 -30.28 2.26 15.38
C GLY A 167 -30.32 3.04 16.70
N PRO A 168 -31.18 2.59 17.63
CA PRO A 168 -31.54 3.36 18.82
C PRO A 168 -30.50 3.29 19.95
N ASN A 169 -29.59 2.30 19.90
CA ASN A 169 -28.62 2.02 20.97
C ASN A 169 -27.36 2.90 20.90
N VAL A 170 -27.26 3.74 19.85
CA VAL A 170 -26.13 4.63 19.64
C VAL A 170 -26.05 5.75 20.68
N SER A 171 -24.83 6.12 21.06
CA SER A 171 -24.60 7.25 21.97
C SER A 171 -24.68 8.61 21.25
N LEU A 172 -25.88 9.20 21.17
CA LEU A 172 -26.07 10.55 20.62
C LEU A 172 -25.21 11.62 21.31
N LYS A 173 -24.89 11.43 22.60
CA LYS A 173 -23.99 12.33 23.34
C LYS A 173 -22.57 12.30 22.78
N GLN A 174 -22.07 11.12 22.40
CA GLN A 174 -20.74 10.98 21.80
C GLN A 174 -20.72 11.51 20.36
N ILE A 175 -21.75 11.22 19.57
CA ILE A 175 -21.87 11.77 18.20
C ILE A 175 -21.83 13.31 18.24
N ARG A 176 -22.67 13.94 19.07
CA ARG A 176 -22.67 15.40 19.23
C ARG A 176 -21.34 15.95 19.73
N LEU A 177 -20.59 15.19 20.54
CA LEU A 177 -19.26 15.59 20.99
C LEU A 177 -18.29 15.63 19.81
N ILE A 178 -18.37 14.68 18.88
CA ILE A 178 -17.55 14.60 17.67
C ILE A 178 -17.89 15.75 16.72
N GLU A 179 -19.18 16.00 16.45
CA GLU A 179 -19.63 17.10 15.58
C GLU A 179 -19.13 18.46 16.07
N LYS A 180 -19.09 18.67 17.39
CA LYS A 180 -18.60 19.93 17.99
C LYS A 180 -17.10 20.18 17.82
N GLN A 181 -16.32 19.18 17.40
CA GLN A 181 -14.87 19.35 17.31
C GLN A 181 -14.44 20.11 16.07
N ALA A 182 -15.14 19.92 14.96
CA ALA A 182 -14.80 20.50 13.67
C ALA A 182 -16.07 20.62 12.81
N PRO A 183 -16.27 21.72 12.05
CA PRO A 183 -17.45 21.90 11.20
C PRO A 183 -17.58 20.83 10.10
N GLU A 184 -16.48 20.18 9.72
CA GLU A 184 -16.43 19.09 8.75
C GLU A 184 -16.92 17.75 9.32
N ASN A 185 -17.09 17.64 10.64
CA ASN A 185 -17.55 16.41 11.29
C ASN A 185 -19.08 16.30 11.22
N LYS A 186 -19.66 16.12 10.03
CA LYS A 186 -21.11 15.90 9.85
C LYS A 186 -21.51 14.50 10.31
N ALA A 187 -22.55 14.39 11.15
CA ALA A 187 -23.12 13.10 11.51
C ALA A 187 -24.23 12.65 10.55
N PHE A 188 -24.34 11.34 10.36
CA PHE A 188 -25.45 10.67 9.69
C PHE A 188 -26.13 9.75 10.69
N LEU A 189 -27.42 9.97 10.96
CA LEU A 189 -28.20 9.13 11.86
C LEU A 189 -29.20 8.34 11.04
N LEU A 190 -29.23 7.01 11.25
CA LEU A 190 -30.10 6.07 10.56
C LEU A 190 -30.87 5.24 11.59
N SER A 191 -32.09 4.86 11.24
CA SER A 191 -32.92 4.02 12.13
C SER A 191 -32.46 2.57 12.16
N GLY A 192 -31.78 2.10 11.12
CA GLY A 192 -31.29 0.73 10.95
C GLY A 192 -30.27 0.61 9.82
N VAL A 193 -29.74 -0.60 9.61
CA VAL A 193 -28.74 -0.89 8.56
C VAL A 193 -29.35 -0.88 7.14
N ASP A 194 -30.66 -1.04 7.03
CA ASP A 194 -31.43 -1.02 5.79
C ASP A 194 -31.42 0.35 5.09
N GLU A 195 -31.28 1.43 5.85
CA GLU A 195 -31.17 2.78 5.29
C GLU A 195 -29.76 3.10 4.73
N LEU A 196 -28.74 2.28 5.05
CA LEU A 196 -27.34 2.56 4.67
C LEU A 196 -27.17 2.66 3.15
N GLU A 197 -27.80 1.78 2.39
CA GLU A 197 -27.69 1.78 0.93
C GLU A 197 -28.23 3.08 0.33
N GLN A 198 -29.35 3.59 0.86
CA GLN A 198 -30.00 4.81 0.39
C GLN A 198 -29.15 6.06 0.68
N ARG A 199 -28.38 6.04 1.76
CA ARG A 199 -27.51 7.15 2.19
C ARG A 199 -26.09 7.07 1.64
N ARG A 200 -25.70 5.94 1.03
CA ARG A 200 -24.34 5.68 0.55
C ARG A 200 -23.80 6.77 -0.34
N ASP A 201 -24.52 7.12 -1.40
CA ASP A 201 -24.01 8.04 -2.42
C ASP A 201 -23.94 9.49 -1.88
N GLU A 202 -24.84 9.87 -0.96
CA GLU A 202 -24.75 11.15 -0.22
C GLU A 202 -23.49 11.18 0.66
N ILE A 203 -23.21 10.11 1.41
CA ILE A 203 -22.04 10.01 2.28
C ILE A 203 -20.75 10.08 1.45
N ILE A 204 -20.68 9.35 0.33
CA ILE A 204 -19.52 9.38 -0.56
C ILE A 204 -19.32 10.77 -1.15
N SER A 205 -20.37 11.43 -1.65
CA SER A 205 -20.25 12.79 -2.17
C SER A 205 -19.65 13.73 -1.12
N TYR A 206 -20.17 13.68 0.10
CA TYR A 206 -19.67 14.50 1.20
C TYR A 206 -18.20 14.22 1.54
N LEU A 207 -17.81 12.95 1.62
CA LEU A 207 -16.40 12.53 1.84
C LEU A 207 -15.47 13.08 0.75
N CYS A 208 -15.91 13.02 -0.50
CA CYS A 208 -15.12 13.39 -1.67
C CYS A 208 -14.97 14.91 -1.83
N ASP A 209 -15.99 15.68 -1.45
CA ASP A 209 -15.95 17.14 -1.45
C ASP A 209 -14.95 17.71 -0.42
N LEU A 210 -14.67 16.94 0.65
CA LEU A 210 -13.68 17.29 1.68
C LEU A 210 -12.24 16.95 1.29
N ALA A 211 -12.03 16.23 0.18
CA ALA A 211 -10.72 15.78 -0.26
C ALA A 211 -10.19 16.66 -1.41
N PRO A 212 -8.89 17.01 -1.40
CA PRO A 212 -8.30 17.81 -2.47
C PRO A 212 -8.28 17.04 -3.79
N GLU A 213 -8.39 17.80 -4.88
CA GLU A 213 -8.25 17.27 -6.22
C GLU A 213 -6.86 16.68 -6.42
N ALA A 214 -6.80 15.58 -7.15
CA ALA A 214 -5.54 15.09 -7.63
C ALA A 214 -4.93 16.08 -8.64
N PRO A 215 -3.61 16.35 -8.59
CA PRO A 215 -2.96 17.18 -9.59
C PRO A 215 -3.26 16.63 -10.99
N ALA A 216 -3.67 17.53 -11.89
CA ALA A 216 -3.81 17.20 -13.30
C ALA A 216 -2.47 16.66 -13.83
N PRO A 217 -2.48 15.69 -14.76
CA PRO A 217 -1.24 15.29 -15.44
C PRO A 217 -0.59 16.55 -16.01
N THR A 218 0.64 16.85 -15.58
CA THR A 218 1.40 18.00 -16.09
C THR A 218 1.55 17.82 -17.59
N GLN A 219 0.85 18.67 -18.34
CA GLN A 219 1.00 18.78 -19.78
C GLN A 219 2.45 19.26 -20.02
N PRO A 220 3.28 18.56 -20.81
CA PRO A 220 4.60 19.06 -21.13
C PRO A 220 4.46 20.43 -21.82
N PRO A 221 5.37 21.38 -21.57
CA PRO A 221 5.36 22.66 -22.27
C PRO A 221 5.40 22.41 -23.79
N GLN A 222 4.52 23.09 -24.53
CA GLN A 222 4.53 23.09 -25.98
C GLN A 222 5.87 23.61 -26.47
N VAL A 223 6.73 22.70 -26.92
CA VAL A 223 7.97 23.07 -27.61
C VAL A 223 7.56 23.64 -28.97
N ALA A 224 7.99 24.87 -29.24
CA ALA A 224 7.69 25.60 -30.46
C ALA A 224 8.00 24.76 -31.72
N HIS A 225 7.01 24.61 -32.59
CA HIS A 225 7.19 23.98 -33.89
C HIS A 225 8.01 24.92 -34.80
N VAL A 226 9.22 24.49 -35.15
CA VAL A 226 9.97 25.06 -36.27
C VAL A 226 9.44 24.44 -37.56
N THR A 227 8.84 25.29 -38.38
CA THR A 227 8.27 24.96 -39.69
C THR A 227 9.38 24.58 -40.67
N THR A 228 9.34 23.34 -41.20
CA THR A 228 9.89 23.05 -42.54
C THR A 228 8.82 22.31 -43.36
N ALA A 229 8.36 22.96 -44.42
CA ALA A 229 7.64 22.33 -45.54
C ALA A 229 8.62 21.40 -46.30
N ARG A 230 8.27 20.29 -46.97
CA ARG A 230 7.15 19.95 -47.87
C ARG A 230 7.23 18.41 -48.20
N PRO A 231 6.46 17.80 -49.14
CA PRO A 231 5.44 16.77 -48.88
C PRO A 231 5.72 15.37 -49.48
N GLY A 232 4.95 14.35 -49.07
CA GLY A 232 4.80 13.10 -49.84
C GLY A 232 4.46 11.84 -49.03
N ILE A 233 3.19 11.44 -49.05
CA ILE A 233 2.53 10.43 -48.18
C ILE A 233 2.63 9.01 -48.79
N SER A 234 2.87 7.98 -47.96
CA SER A 234 2.01 6.76 -47.81
C SER A 234 2.76 5.56 -47.24
N GLY A 235 2.26 5.01 -46.13
CA GLY A 235 2.67 3.71 -45.59
C GLY A 235 2.40 3.58 -44.08
N ILE A 236 1.14 3.59 -43.68
CA ILE A 236 0.71 3.40 -42.29
C ILE A 236 0.87 1.92 -41.93
N SER A 237 1.76 1.63 -40.98
CA SER A 237 1.65 0.48 -40.09
C SER A 237 1.90 0.96 -38.67
N SER A 238 0.81 1.11 -37.90
CA SER A 238 0.84 1.60 -36.52
C SER A 238 1.69 0.71 -35.61
N PRO A 239 2.70 1.24 -34.89
CA PRO A 239 3.16 0.63 -33.66
C PRO A 239 2.19 1.05 -32.55
N GLY A 240 1.68 0.09 -31.78
CA GLY A 240 0.86 0.36 -30.59
C GLY A 240 1.53 1.33 -29.60
N PRO A 241 0.79 1.83 -28.60
CA PRO A 241 1.30 2.86 -27.69
C PRO A 241 2.58 2.36 -27.03
N LYS A 242 3.71 2.97 -27.37
CA LYS A 242 4.98 2.74 -26.69
C LYS A 242 4.78 3.16 -25.23
N ARG A 243 4.91 2.18 -24.33
CA ARG A 243 4.96 2.43 -22.88
C ARG A 243 6.02 3.51 -22.65
N LYS A 244 5.70 4.52 -21.85
CA LYS A 244 6.73 5.46 -21.37
C LYS A 244 7.79 4.61 -20.68
N SER A 245 9.03 4.68 -21.15
CA SER A 245 10.12 3.99 -20.49
C SER A 245 10.25 4.53 -19.06
N MET A 246 10.26 3.63 -18.09
CA MET A 246 10.52 3.98 -16.70
C MET A 246 11.99 3.68 -16.43
N VAL A 247 12.71 4.71 -15.98
CA VAL A 247 14.11 4.60 -15.52
C VAL A 247 14.08 4.03 -14.10
N LEU A 248 14.80 2.95 -13.82
CA LEU A 248 14.79 2.25 -12.53
C LEU A 248 16.17 1.71 -12.16
N ASP A 249 16.57 1.81 -10.90
CA ASP A 249 17.80 1.20 -10.38
C ASP A 249 17.42 0.09 -9.38
N VAL A 250 17.75 -1.16 -9.74
CA VAL A 250 17.33 -2.35 -8.99
C VAL A 250 18.53 -3.10 -8.44
N VAL A 251 18.53 -3.33 -7.12
CA VAL A 251 19.50 -4.22 -6.47
C VAL A 251 18.83 -5.52 -6.06
N PHE A 252 19.36 -6.64 -6.50
CA PHE A 252 18.98 -7.96 -6.00
C PHE A 252 19.95 -8.39 -4.89
N VAL A 253 19.43 -8.76 -3.73
CA VAL A 253 20.22 -9.21 -2.58
C VAL A 253 19.85 -10.65 -2.27
N LEU A 254 20.78 -11.58 -2.48
CA LEU A 254 20.55 -13.01 -2.29
C LEU A 254 21.24 -13.51 -1.01
N GLU A 255 20.50 -14.21 -0.15
CA GLU A 255 21.10 -14.92 0.98
C GLU A 255 21.93 -16.11 0.48
N GLY A 256 23.23 -16.05 0.75
CA GLY A 256 24.22 -17.09 0.44
C GLY A 256 24.76 -17.79 1.69
N SER A 257 23.96 -17.92 2.75
CA SER A 257 24.38 -18.55 4.01
C SER A 257 24.51 -20.07 3.90
N ASP A 258 25.24 -20.68 4.84
CA ASP A 258 25.36 -22.14 5.00
C ASP A 258 24.01 -22.80 5.27
N GLU A 259 23.07 -22.07 5.89
CA GLU A 259 21.72 -22.53 6.17
C GLU A 259 20.84 -22.63 4.91
N VAL A 260 21.08 -21.77 3.90
CA VAL A 260 20.44 -21.90 2.58
C VAL A 260 21.09 -23.06 1.81
N GLY A 261 22.42 -23.10 1.79
CA GLY A 261 23.23 -24.07 1.06
C GLY A 261 23.24 -23.86 -0.46
N GLU A 262 24.29 -24.34 -1.12
CA GLU A 262 24.54 -24.11 -2.56
C GLU A 262 23.37 -24.52 -3.46
N ALA A 263 22.75 -25.67 -3.19
CA ALA A 263 21.66 -26.18 -4.01
C ALA A 263 20.42 -25.25 -4.01
N ASN A 264 20.09 -24.63 -2.87
CA ASN A 264 18.97 -23.70 -2.81
C ASN A 264 19.38 -22.30 -3.26
N PHE A 265 20.63 -21.87 -3.01
CA PHE A 265 21.17 -20.64 -3.58
C PHE A 265 21.07 -20.66 -5.11
N ASN A 266 21.41 -21.79 -5.75
CA ASN A 266 21.28 -21.94 -7.21
C ASN A 266 19.83 -21.83 -7.69
N LYS A 267 18.83 -22.20 -6.88
CA LYS A 267 17.41 -21.96 -7.20
C LYS A 267 17.07 -20.48 -7.11
N SER A 268 17.56 -19.77 -6.09
CA SER A 268 17.41 -18.31 -5.96
C SER A 268 18.06 -17.57 -7.13
N LYS A 269 19.24 -18.03 -7.57
CA LYS A 269 19.93 -17.53 -8.76
C LYS A 269 19.16 -17.77 -10.05
N ALA A 270 18.60 -18.97 -10.24
CA ALA A 270 17.75 -19.27 -11.40
C ALA A 270 16.48 -18.41 -11.40
N PHE A 271 15.85 -18.21 -10.24
CA PHE A 271 14.73 -17.29 -10.09
C PHE A 271 15.11 -15.85 -10.46
N LEU A 272 16.28 -15.38 -10.01
CA LEU A 272 16.81 -14.07 -10.38
C LEU A 272 16.99 -13.93 -11.91
N GLU A 273 17.55 -14.94 -12.56
CA GLU A 273 17.71 -14.97 -14.02
C GLU A 273 16.36 -14.84 -14.74
N GLU A 274 15.35 -15.61 -14.32
CA GLU A 274 14.00 -15.55 -14.88
C GLU A 274 13.34 -14.18 -14.71
N VAL A 275 13.58 -13.51 -13.57
CA VAL A 275 13.07 -12.17 -13.30
C VAL A 275 13.75 -11.16 -14.22
N ILE A 276 15.08 -11.13 -14.27
CA ILE A 276 15.85 -10.19 -15.10
C ILE A 276 15.51 -10.35 -16.58
N GLN A 277 15.29 -11.59 -17.05
CA GLN A 277 14.90 -11.85 -18.43
C GLN A 277 13.61 -11.10 -18.84
N ARG A 278 12.69 -10.91 -17.89
CA ARG A 278 11.40 -10.23 -18.08
C ARG A 278 11.44 -8.72 -17.86
N MET A 279 12.53 -8.19 -17.31
CA MET A 279 12.70 -6.76 -17.06
C MET A 279 13.21 -6.04 -18.31
N ASP A 280 12.90 -4.74 -18.45
CA ASP A 280 13.40 -3.89 -19.54
C ASP A 280 14.79 -3.33 -19.15
N VAL A 281 15.78 -4.24 -19.08
CA VAL A 281 17.17 -3.91 -18.74
C VAL A 281 17.87 -3.30 -19.94
N SER A 282 18.28 -2.04 -19.80
CA SER A 282 19.04 -1.31 -20.81
C SER A 282 19.74 -0.10 -20.18
N PRO A 283 20.76 0.49 -20.83
CA PRO A 283 21.45 1.67 -20.31
C PRO A 283 20.53 2.89 -20.08
N ASP A 284 19.42 2.97 -20.81
CA ASP A 284 18.49 4.10 -20.75
C ASP A 284 17.26 3.83 -19.85
N GLU A 285 17.05 2.58 -19.42
CA GLU A 285 15.85 2.16 -18.68
C GLU A 285 16.22 1.55 -17.33
N THR A 286 16.27 0.23 -17.20
CA THR A 286 16.54 -0.42 -15.91
C THR A 286 18.02 -0.78 -15.76
N HIS A 287 18.65 -0.33 -14.68
CA HIS A 287 19.99 -0.77 -14.27
C HIS A 287 19.88 -1.80 -13.14
N ILE A 288 20.76 -2.80 -13.16
CA ILE A 288 20.78 -3.92 -12.23
C ILE A 288 22.11 -3.94 -11.47
N SER A 289 22.01 -4.20 -10.17
CA SER A 289 23.10 -4.57 -9.28
C SER A 289 22.72 -5.85 -8.55
N VAL A 290 23.69 -6.70 -8.23
CA VAL A 290 23.48 -7.99 -7.56
C VAL A 290 24.47 -8.14 -6.41
N LEU A 291 23.93 -8.42 -5.23
CA LEU A 291 24.68 -8.70 -4.01
C LEU A 291 24.34 -10.09 -3.51
N GLN A 292 25.33 -10.73 -2.89
CA GLN A 292 25.15 -11.91 -2.07
C GLN A 292 25.52 -11.56 -0.63
N TYR A 293 24.80 -12.09 0.36
CA TYR A 293 25.15 -11.85 1.77
C TYR A 293 25.05 -13.10 2.63
N SER A 294 25.91 -13.15 3.64
CA SER A 294 25.88 -14.15 4.71
C SER A 294 26.50 -13.53 5.98
N TYR A 295 27.73 -13.90 6.34
CA TYR A 295 28.55 -13.21 7.32
C TYR A 295 29.06 -11.85 6.80
N THR A 296 29.40 -11.79 5.50
CA THR A 296 29.77 -10.56 4.79
C THR A 296 28.84 -10.31 3.60
N VAL A 297 28.87 -9.09 3.09
CA VAL A 297 28.23 -8.72 1.82
C VAL A 297 29.27 -8.81 0.70
N THR A 298 28.92 -9.51 -0.37
CA THR A 298 29.70 -9.65 -1.59
C THR A 298 28.96 -8.96 -2.73
N VAL A 299 29.65 -8.05 -3.43
CA VAL A 299 29.12 -7.43 -4.66
C VAL A 299 29.44 -8.36 -5.83
N GLU A 300 28.40 -8.87 -6.48
CA GLU A 300 28.52 -9.78 -7.61
C GLU A 300 28.40 -9.04 -8.95
N TYR A 301 27.64 -7.94 -8.98
CA TYR A 301 27.46 -7.09 -10.15
C TYR A 301 27.04 -5.68 -9.72
N THR A 302 27.51 -4.62 -10.37
CA THR A 302 27.23 -3.21 -9.99
C THR A 302 26.68 -2.36 -11.13
N PHE A 303 26.02 -1.24 -10.82
CA PHE A 303 25.43 -0.33 -11.81
C PHE A 303 26.46 0.30 -12.77
N LYS A 304 27.75 0.34 -12.39
CA LYS A 304 28.84 0.79 -13.27
C LYS A 304 29.13 -0.14 -14.43
N GLU A 305 28.76 -1.41 -14.31
CA GLU A 305 29.02 -2.39 -15.35
C GLU A 305 28.05 -2.19 -16.53
N THR A 306 28.28 -2.93 -17.62
CA THR A 306 27.49 -2.78 -18.84
C THR A 306 26.03 -3.19 -18.63
N GLN A 307 25.13 -2.21 -18.56
CA GLN A 307 23.70 -2.39 -18.31
C GLN A 307 22.91 -2.89 -19.55
N SER A 308 23.43 -3.92 -20.24
CA SER A 308 22.68 -4.65 -21.28
C SER A 308 22.07 -5.91 -20.67
N LYS A 309 20.87 -6.30 -21.12
CA LYS A 309 20.20 -7.50 -20.61
C LYS A 309 21.09 -8.74 -20.76
N GLU A 310 21.75 -8.86 -21.91
CA GLU A 310 22.64 -9.98 -22.23
C GLU A 310 23.83 -10.04 -21.28
N ASP A 311 24.48 -8.91 -20.98
CA ASP A 311 25.63 -8.86 -20.09
C ASP A 311 25.25 -9.12 -18.63
N VAL A 312 24.15 -8.54 -18.16
CA VAL A 312 23.64 -8.77 -16.81
C VAL A 312 23.33 -10.26 -16.61
N LEU A 313 22.58 -10.88 -17.53
CA LEU A 313 22.23 -12.30 -17.44
C LEU A 313 23.46 -13.22 -17.50
N ARG A 314 24.47 -12.85 -18.30
CA ARG A 314 25.75 -13.59 -18.35
C ARG A 314 26.44 -13.59 -16.98
N HIS A 315 26.60 -12.42 -16.35
CA HIS A 315 27.23 -12.33 -15.02
C HIS A 315 26.41 -13.05 -13.96
N VAL A 316 25.09 -12.90 -13.97
CA VAL A 316 24.19 -13.59 -13.02
C VAL A 316 24.37 -15.11 -13.08
N ARG A 317 24.53 -15.70 -14.26
CA ARG A 317 24.78 -17.15 -14.40
C ARG A 317 26.10 -17.58 -13.77
N GLU A 318 27.11 -16.72 -13.81
CA GLU A 318 28.47 -16.98 -13.31
C GLU A 318 28.59 -16.81 -11.79
N ILE A 319 27.62 -16.17 -11.13
CA ILE A 319 27.60 -16.00 -9.67
C ILE A 319 27.73 -17.36 -8.97
N ARG A 320 28.69 -17.44 -8.05
CA ARG A 320 28.98 -18.62 -7.24
C ARG A 320 28.47 -18.44 -5.84
N TYR A 321 28.02 -19.53 -5.24
CA TYR A 321 27.67 -19.58 -3.83
C TYR A 321 28.93 -19.33 -2.97
N GLN A 322 28.83 -18.41 -2.00
CA GLN A 322 29.96 -18.03 -1.15
C GLN A 322 29.94 -18.70 0.23
N GLY A 323 28.76 -19.08 0.72
CA GLY A 323 28.60 -19.64 2.07
C GLY A 323 28.79 -18.63 3.18
N GLY A 324 28.58 -19.07 4.42
CA GLY A 324 28.79 -18.28 5.63
C GLY A 324 27.83 -18.66 6.75
N ASN A 325 28.35 -18.69 7.98
CA ASN A 325 27.66 -19.20 9.17
C ASN A 325 26.72 -18.18 9.87
N ARG A 326 26.36 -17.10 9.18
CA ARG A 326 25.49 -16.02 9.66
C ARG A 326 24.58 -15.53 8.54
N THR A 327 23.50 -14.86 8.92
CA THR A 327 22.53 -14.20 8.03
C THR A 327 22.47 -12.73 8.46
N ASN A 328 23.54 -11.96 8.21
CA ASN A 328 23.66 -10.56 8.61
C ASN A 328 22.84 -9.64 7.68
N THR A 329 21.52 -9.75 7.77
CA THR A 329 20.54 -8.98 6.99
C THR A 329 20.65 -7.48 7.27
N GLY A 330 20.86 -7.08 8.53
CA GLY A 330 21.04 -5.68 8.90
C GLY A 330 22.25 -5.05 8.21
N GLN A 331 23.38 -5.75 8.21
CA GLN A 331 24.59 -5.34 7.50
C GLN A 331 24.39 -5.24 5.99
N ALA A 332 23.68 -6.20 5.38
CA ALA A 332 23.38 -6.17 3.94
C ALA A 332 22.54 -4.94 3.56
N LEU A 333 21.53 -4.62 4.35
CA LEU A 333 20.70 -3.44 4.16
C LEU A 333 21.50 -2.14 4.37
N GLN A 334 22.35 -2.07 5.39
CA GLN A 334 23.22 -0.92 5.59
C GLN A 334 24.17 -0.70 4.39
N TYR A 335 24.76 -1.78 3.86
CA TYR A 335 25.64 -1.71 2.70
C TYR A 335 24.94 -1.14 1.46
N LEU A 336 23.67 -1.49 1.23
CA LEU A 336 22.87 -0.92 0.14
C LEU A 336 22.80 0.61 0.23
N SER A 337 22.47 1.12 1.42
CA SER A 337 22.32 2.57 1.63
C SER A 337 23.62 3.36 1.57
N GLU A 338 24.73 2.78 2.05
CA GLU A 338 26.02 3.48 2.12
C GLU A 338 26.83 3.36 0.83
N HIS A 339 26.63 2.29 0.06
CA HIS A 339 27.49 1.95 -1.07
C HIS A 339 26.72 1.74 -2.37
N SER A 340 25.69 0.88 -2.38
CA SER A 340 25.07 0.45 -3.65
C SER A 340 24.30 1.57 -4.34
N PHE A 341 23.50 2.33 -3.60
CA PHE A 341 22.78 3.51 -4.08
C PHE A 341 23.60 4.79 -3.88
N SER A 342 24.84 4.77 -4.36
CA SER A 342 25.67 5.97 -4.37
C SER A 342 25.97 6.37 -5.81
N ARG A 343 25.96 7.69 -6.09
CA ARG A 343 26.35 8.20 -7.42
C ARG A 343 27.72 7.68 -7.84
N SER A 344 28.63 7.48 -6.88
CA SER A 344 29.96 6.95 -7.14
C SER A 344 29.94 5.48 -7.52
N GLN A 345 28.84 4.74 -7.37
CA GLN A 345 28.60 3.37 -7.82
C GLN A 345 27.64 3.26 -9.00
N GLY A 346 27.26 4.37 -9.63
CA GLY A 346 26.44 4.39 -10.84
C GLY A 346 24.95 4.62 -10.61
N ASP A 347 24.53 4.86 -9.37
CA ASP A 347 23.15 5.22 -9.02
C ASP A 347 22.69 6.52 -9.69
N ARG A 348 21.48 6.51 -10.24
CA ARG A 348 20.89 7.60 -11.00
C ARG A 348 19.83 8.31 -10.15
N GLU A 349 20.05 9.59 -9.84
CA GLU A 349 19.14 10.36 -8.98
C GLU A 349 17.68 10.44 -9.46
N GLN A 350 17.48 10.32 -10.76
CA GLN A 350 16.15 10.34 -11.39
C GLN A 350 15.45 8.97 -11.38
N ALA A 351 16.15 7.90 -11.01
CA ALA A 351 15.63 6.53 -10.96
C ALA A 351 15.19 6.20 -9.53
N PRO A 352 14.01 5.57 -9.33
CA PRO A 352 13.66 5.01 -8.03
C PRO A 352 14.59 3.85 -7.64
N ASN A 353 14.97 3.80 -6.36
CA ASN A 353 15.87 2.78 -5.81
C ASN A 353 15.07 1.61 -5.23
N LEU A 354 15.11 0.46 -5.91
CA LEU A 354 14.36 -0.73 -5.56
C LEU A 354 15.28 -1.88 -5.18
N VAL A 355 14.98 -2.55 -4.09
CA VAL A 355 15.74 -3.70 -3.58
C VAL A 355 14.83 -4.91 -3.52
N TYR A 356 15.21 -6.00 -4.18
CA TYR A 356 14.59 -7.31 -3.97
C TYR A 356 15.52 -8.16 -3.12
N MET A 357 15.10 -8.45 -1.89
CA MET A 357 15.90 -9.21 -0.94
C MET A 357 15.34 -10.62 -0.76
N VAL A 358 16.10 -11.64 -1.17
CA VAL A 358 15.72 -13.05 -1.04
C VAL A 358 16.40 -13.61 0.20
N THR A 359 15.61 -13.94 1.22
CA THR A 359 16.06 -14.47 2.51
C THR A 359 15.27 -15.73 2.88
N GLY A 360 15.96 -16.74 3.39
CA GLY A 360 15.36 -17.98 3.91
C GLY A 360 15.43 -18.11 5.42
N ASN A 361 16.21 -17.26 6.10
CA ASN A 361 16.46 -17.38 7.53
C ASN A 361 16.26 -16.05 8.26
N PRO A 362 15.98 -16.07 9.58
CA PRO A 362 15.93 -14.87 10.39
C PRO A 362 17.29 -14.16 10.40
N ALA A 363 17.26 -12.83 10.54
CA ALA A 363 18.48 -12.05 10.69
C ALA A 363 19.26 -12.46 11.95
N SER A 364 20.58 -12.59 11.83
CA SER A 364 21.48 -12.81 12.97
C SER A 364 21.99 -11.51 13.61
N ASP A 365 21.61 -10.37 13.06
CA ASP A 365 21.98 -9.02 13.49
C ASP A 365 20.76 -8.09 13.55
N GLU A 366 20.98 -6.88 14.07
CA GLU A 366 19.91 -5.88 14.18
C GLU A 366 19.66 -5.20 12.83
N ILE A 367 18.41 -5.26 12.37
CA ILE A 367 17.95 -4.53 11.20
C ILE A 367 17.64 -3.09 11.62
N LYS A 368 18.37 -2.13 11.04
CA LYS A 368 18.12 -0.70 11.22
C LYS A 368 17.20 -0.19 10.11
N ARG A 369 16.51 0.93 10.40
CA ARG A 369 15.65 1.60 9.42
C ARG A 369 16.50 2.17 8.27
N LEU A 370 16.15 1.82 7.05
CA LEU A 370 16.77 2.39 5.84
C LEU A 370 16.25 3.81 5.54
N PRO A 371 17.04 4.59 4.77
CA PRO A 371 16.57 5.82 4.14
C PRO A 371 15.25 5.60 3.36
N GLY A 372 14.36 6.60 3.39
CA GLY A 372 13.00 6.48 2.86
C GLY A 372 12.90 6.42 1.32
N ASP A 373 13.98 6.74 0.63
CA ASP A 373 14.17 6.69 -0.82
C ASP A 373 14.55 5.29 -1.34
N ILE A 374 14.92 4.36 -0.46
CA ILE A 374 15.20 2.96 -0.80
C ILE A 374 13.98 2.09 -0.49
N GLN A 375 13.37 1.51 -1.51
CA GLN A 375 12.25 0.60 -1.35
C GLN A 375 12.74 -0.85 -1.30
N VAL A 376 12.58 -1.53 -0.16
CA VAL A 376 12.92 -2.96 -0.03
C VAL A 376 11.67 -3.83 -0.15
N VAL A 377 11.75 -4.84 -1.01
CA VAL A 377 10.77 -5.91 -1.18
C VAL A 377 11.40 -7.21 -0.67
N PRO A 378 11.09 -7.64 0.56
CA PRO A 378 11.57 -8.91 1.09
C PRO A 378 10.81 -10.08 0.46
N ILE A 379 11.55 -11.11 0.07
CA ILE A 379 11.07 -12.38 -0.47
C ILE A 379 11.54 -13.48 0.50
N GLY A 380 10.64 -13.90 1.39
CA GLY A 380 10.87 -14.98 2.33
C GLY A 380 10.74 -16.36 1.67
N VAL A 381 11.77 -17.21 1.79
CA VAL A 381 11.80 -18.56 1.19
C VAL A 381 11.91 -19.63 2.27
N GLY A 382 10.85 -20.41 2.44
CA GLY A 382 10.82 -21.53 3.37
C GLY A 382 10.28 -21.17 4.77
N PRO A 383 10.17 -22.17 5.67
CA PRO A 383 9.41 -22.05 6.91
C PRO A 383 10.09 -21.23 8.00
N ARG A 384 11.36 -20.85 7.82
CA ARG A 384 12.14 -20.05 8.80
C ARG A 384 12.22 -18.57 8.43
N ALA A 385 11.73 -18.18 7.26
CA ALA A 385 11.63 -16.78 6.89
C ALA A 385 10.51 -16.11 7.71
N ASN A 386 10.89 -15.22 8.63
CA ASN A 386 10.00 -14.48 9.53
C ASN A 386 10.23 -12.98 9.39
#